data_AF-A0A3M2TE14-F1
#
_entry.id   AF-A0A3M2TE14-F1
#
_cell.length_a   1.000
_cell.length_b   1.000
_cell.length_c   1.000
_cell.angle_alpha   90.00
_cell.angle_beta   90.00
_cell.angle_gamma   90.00
#
_symmetry.space_group_name_H-M   'P 1'
#
loop_
_entity.id
_entity.type
_entity.pdbx_description
1 polymer ?
#
loop_
_entity_poly.entity_id
_entity_poly.type
_entity_poly.pdbx_seq_one_letter_code
_entity_poly.pdbx_strand_id
1 'polypeptide(L)'
;MLLGTLLNVVADSWLRVSQANAEELCKQAAPPPYVASLMESPNPMESWNAWLRQTVRSAVIGGPANVDGRVQCSESPDLLSLIKEMEARQRKWHSGEIPHPLDQPPYPQPSEAASSDHRHSGNPVAWAESSDEKDLLCLRVVGSARKVISRLNFEPHEYPDGVVS
;
A
#
# COMPACT_ATOMS: atom_id res chain seq x y z
N MET A 1 -9.25 -7.29 6.53
CA MET A 1 -8.91 -6.73 7.85
C MET A 1 -7.47 -7.03 8.27
N LEU A 2 -7.09 -8.29 8.50
CA LEU A 2 -5.72 -8.68 8.91
C LEU A 2 -4.60 -8.08 8.03
N LEU A 3 -4.74 -8.15 6.71
CA LEU A 3 -3.75 -7.60 5.78
C LEU A 3 -3.62 -6.07 5.90
N GLY A 4 -4.73 -5.34 6.07
CA GLY A 4 -4.67 -3.89 6.27
C GLY A 4 -3.96 -3.50 7.56
N THR A 5 -4.19 -4.25 8.64
CA THR A 5 -3.48 -4.06 9.92
C THR A 5 -1.99 -4.35 9.76
N LEU A 6 -1.63 -5.42 9.04
CA LEU A 6 -0.24 -5.76 8.75
C LEU A 6 0.46 -4.62 7.99
N LEU A 7 -0.16 -4.08 6.94
CA LEU A 7 0.40 -2.96 6.18
C LEU A 7 0.63 -1.72 7.07
N ASN A 8 -0.28 -1.46 8.02
CA ASN A 8 -0.12 -0.37 8.98
C ASN A 8 1.05 -0.60 9.94
N VAL A 9 1.22 -1.84 10.43
CA VAL A 9 2.38 -2.20 11.27
C VAL A 9 3.68 -2.06 10.49
N VAL A 10 3.72 -2.53 9.23
CA VAL A 10 4.90 -2.40 8.37
C VAL A 10 5.23 -0.93 8.11
N ALA A 11 4.22 -0.07 7.92
CA ALA A 11 4.42 1.38 7.80
C ALA A 11 5.05 1.98 9.06
N ASP A 12 4.56 1.62 10.24
CA ASP A 12 5.11 2.10 11.52
C ASP A 12 6.54 1.60 11.74
N SER A 13 6.83 0.35 11.37
CA SER A 13 8.18 -0.20 11.39
C SER A 13 9.14 0.61 10.52
N TRP A 14 8.76 0.95 9.29
CA TRP A 14 9.59 1.79 8.41
C TRP A 14 9.77 3.21 8.94
N LEU A 15 8.75 3.80 9.57
CA LEU A 15 8.88 5.09 10.23
C LEU A 15 9.90 5.04 11.38
N ARG A 16 9.88 4.00 12.21
CA ARG A 16 10.89 3.81 13.27
C ARG A 16 12.29 3.60 12.70
N VAL A 17 12.42 2.78 11.66
CA VAL A 17 13.70 2.56 10.96
C VAL A 17 14.27 3.88 10.42
N SER A 18 13.42 4.75 9.86
CA SER A 18 13.87 6.06 9.33
C SER A 18 14.44 7.01 10.39
N GLN A 19 14.14 6.76 11.68
CA GLN A 19 14.57 7.57 12.82
C GLN A 19 15.70 6.90 13.62
N ALA A 20 16.08 5.68 13.25
CA ALA A 20 17.12 4.93 13.94
C ALA A 20 18.53 5.42 13.56
N ASN A 21 19.54 4.93 14.27
CA ASN A 21 20.93 5.23 13.97
C ASN A 21 21.32 4.62 12.61
N ALA A 22 21.54 5.47 11.61
CA ALA A 22 21.88 5.07 10.25
C ALA A 22 23.20 4.28 10.17
N GLU A 23 24.19 4.63 10.98
CA GLU A 23 25.49 3.95 11.01
C GLU A 23 25.35 2.52 11.52
N GLU A 24 24.67 2.34 12.66
CA GLU A 24 24.44 1.01 13.24
C GLU A 24 23.63 0.12 12.30
N LEU A 25 22.56 0.65 11.72
CA LEU A 25 21.73 -0.08 10.76
C LEU A 25 22.51 -0.46 9.50
N CYS A 26 23.31 0.44 8.95
CA CYS A 26 24.07 0.15 7.75
C CYS A 26 25.12 -0.94 8.00
N LYS A 27 25.82 -0.89 9.14
CA LYS A 27 26.79 -1.94 9.52
C LYS A 27 26.14 -3.31 9.70
N GLN A 28 24.88 -3.37 10.10
CA GLN A 28 24.13 -4.63 10.30
C GLN A 28 23.50 -5.16 9.02
N ALA A 29 22.99 -4.29 8.14
CA ALA A 29 22.12 -4.66 7.04
C ALA A 29 22.75 -4.56 5.65
N ALA A 30 23.72 -3.67 5.45
CA ALA A 30 24.35 -3.47 4.15
C ALA A 30 25.50 -4.46 3.91
N PRO A 31 25.87 -4.71 2.64
CA PRO A 31 27.03 -5.53 2.33
C PRO A 31 28.32 -4.97 2.96
N PRO A 32 29.19 -5.81 3.57
CA PRO A 32 30.46 -5.37 4.13
C PRO A 32 31.34 -4.49 3.23
N PRO A 33 31.51 -4.77 1.92
CA PRO A 33 32.33 -3.90 1.06
C PRO A 33 31.74 -2.50 0.90
N TYR A 34 30.42 -2.37 0.91
CA TYR A 34 29.75 -1.09 0.84
C TYR A 34 29.96 -0.28 2.13
N VAL A 35 29.86 -0.93 3.30
CA VAL A 35 30.16 -0.32 4.60
C VAL A 35 31.59 0.21 4.64
N ALA A 36 32.58 -0.55 4.14
CA ALA A 36 33.96 -0.08 4.08
C ALA A 36 34.10 1.19 3.21
N SER A 37 33.46 1.21 2.04
CA SER A 37 33.51 2.37 1.14
C SER A 37 32.90 3.64 1.76
N LEU A 38 31.86 3.49 2.58
CA LEU A 38 31.22 4.60 3.29
C LEU A 38 32.11 5.18 4.39
N MET A 39 32.90 4.33 5.07
CA MET A 39 33.86 4.79 6.07
C MET A 39 35.01 5.61 5.49
N GLU A 40 35.37 5.35 4.23
CA GLU A 40 36.39 6.10 3.49
C GLU A 40 35.83 7.40 2.88
N SER A 41 34.52 7.63 2.96
CA SER A 41 33.91 8.84 2.40
C SER A 41 34.33 10.11 3.15
N PRO A 42 34.38 11.27 2.47
CA PRO A 42 34.73 12.54 3.11
C PRO A 42 33.76 12.96 4.22
N ASN A 43 32.50 12.52 4.14
CA ASN A 43 31.46 12.78 5.14
C ASN A 43 30.68 11.48 5.43
N PRO A 44 31.18 10.62 6.33
CA PRO A 44 30.54 9.33 6.63
C PRO A 44 29.14 9.49 7.18
N MET A 45 28.91 10.47 8.07
CA MET A 45 27.59 10.69 8.70
C MET A 45 26.51 11.06 7.67
N GLU A 46 26.81 11.95 6.73
CA GLU A 46 25.89 12.29 5.65
C GLU A 46 25.63 11.09 4.74
N SER A 47 26.68 10.30 4.46
CA SER A 47 26.57 9.14 3.59
C SER A 47 25.76 7.99 4.22
N TRP A 48 25.87 7.77 5.55
CA TRP A 48 25.01 6.85 6.28
C TRP A 48 23.55 7.28 6.22
N ASN A 49 23.27 8.57 6.46
CA ASN A 49 21.91 9.11 6.40
C ASN A 49 21.32 9.03 4.99
N ALA A 50 22.12 9.33 3.97
CA ALA A 50 21.71 9.20 2.57
C ALA A 50 21.35 7.75 2.22
N TRP A 51 22.17 6.78 2.64
CA TRP A 51 21.87 5.37 2.46
C TRP A 51 20.58 4.95 3.17
N LEU A 52 20.38 5.35 4.43
CA LEU A 52 19.18 5.01 5.19
C LEU A 52 17.94 5.60 4.51
N ARG A 53 18.00 6.87 4.14
CA ARG A 53 16.92 7.56 3.42
C ARG A 53 16.58 6.85 2.12
N GLN A 54 17.59 6.49 1.33
CA GLN A 54 17.40 5.80 0.06
C GLN A 54 16.81 4.40 0.25
N THR A 55 17.26 3.66 1.27
CA THR A 55 16.74 2.33 1.61
C THR A 55 15.26 2.39 2.00
N VAL A 56 14.91 3.31 2.90
CA VAL A 56 13.51 3.49 3.34
C VAL A 56 12.65 3.96 2.16
N ARG A 57 13.14 4.88 1.33
CA ARG A 57 12.43 5.36 0.14
C ARG A 57 12.14 4.23 -0.85
N SER A 58 13.14 3.40 -1.14
CA SER A 58 12.97 2.26 -2.04
C SER A 58 11.95 1.26 -1.50
N ALA A 59 12.03 0.92 -0.22
CA ALA A 59 11.11 -0.03 0.41
C ALA A 59 9.68 0.51 0.57
N VAL A 60 9.51 1.82 0.78
CA VAL A 60 8.19 2.40 1.06
C VAL A 60 7.48 2.88 -0.21
N ILE A 61 8.17 3.53 -1.13
CA ILE A 61 7.55 4.16 -2.32
C ILE A 61 8.15 3.68 -3.66
N GLY A 62 9.03 2.68 -3.66
CA GLY A 62 9.54 2.08 -4.90
C GLY A 62 10.58 2.92 -5.66
N GLY A 63 11.23 3.87 -4.99
CA GLY A 63 12.28 4.70 -5.60
C GLY A 63 13.60 3.95 -5.87
N PRO A 64 14.47 4.47 -6.77
CA PRO A 64 15.75 3.84 -7.07
C PRO A 64 16.69 3.73 -5.85
N ALA A 65 17.26 2.54 -5.66
CA ALA A 65 18.25 2.27 -4.61
C ALA A 65 19.67 2.14 -5.18
N ASN A 66 20.68 2.44 -4.37
CA ASN A 66 22.05 2.14 -4.72
C ASN A 66 22.22 0.62 -4.70
N VAL A 67 22.65 0.06 -5.82
CA VAL A 67 22.78 -1.40 -6.00
C VAL A 67 23.86 -1.94 -5.05
N ASP A 68 24.93 -1.19 -4.82
CA ASP A 68 26.05 -1.64 -3.98
C ASP A 68 25.67 -1.66 -2.50
N GLY A 69 24.75 -0.79 -2.08
CA GLY A 69 24.24 -0.69 -0.71
C GLY A 69 22.95 -1.46 -0.47
N ARG A 70 22.52 -2.29 -1.42
CA ARG A 70 21.21 -2.95 -1.39
C ARG A 70 21.15 -3.99 -0.26
N VAL A 71 20.16 -3.86 0.62
CA VAL A 71 19.91 -4.80 1.73
C VAL A 71 19.29 -6.11 1.24
N GLN A 72 19.35 -7.15 2.08
CA GLN A 72 18.65 -8.41 1.84
C GLN A 72 17.13 -8.18 1.68
N CYS A 73 16.46 -9.00 0.87
CA CYS A 73 15.02 -8.92 0.57
C CYS A 73 14.54 -7.67 -0.20
N SER A 74 15.46 -6.96 -0.83
CA SER A 74 15.20 -5.78 -1.67
C SER A 74 14.44 -6.06 -2.98
N GLU A 75 14.18 -7.32 -3.31
CA GLU A 75 13.33 -7.77 -4.43
C GLU A 75 11.83 -7.68 -4.10
N SER A 76 11.47 -7.37 -2.85
CA SER A 76 10.09 -7.31 -2.40
C SER A 76 9.36 -6.08 -2.96
N PRO A 77 8.03 -6.17 -3.22
CA PRO A 77 7.25 -5.01 -3.62
C PRO A 77 7.28 -3.91 -2.55
N ASP A 78 7.24 -2.65 -2.98
CA ASP A 78 7.20 -1.52 -2.07
C ASP A 78 5.86 -1.43 -1.33
N LEU A 79 5.90 -0.84 -0.14
CA LEU A 79 4.74 -0.74 0.73
C LEU A 79 3.57 0.02 0.09
N LEU A 80 3.86 1.12 -0.63
CA LEU A 80 2.85 1.94 -1.26
C LEU A 80 2.12 1.17 -2.38
N SER A 81 2.84 0.37 -3.16
CA SER A 81 2.26 -0.52 -4.17
C SER A 81 1.33 -1.56 -3.54
N LEU A 82 1.73 -2.18 -2.42
CA LEU A 82 0.86 -3.12 -1.69
C LEU A 82 -0.40 -2.45 -1.13
N ILE A 83 -0.28 -1.22 -0.63
CA ILE A 83 -1.42 -0.41 -0.17
C ILE A 83 -2.36 -0.10 -1.34
N LYS A 84 -1.84 0.41 -2.46
CA LYS A 84 -2.61 0.73 -3.68
C LYS A 84 -3.38 -0.50 -4.17
N GLU A 85 -2.72 -1.66 -4.24
CA GLU A 85 -3.33 -2.92 -4.67
C GLU A 85 -4.44 -3.39 -3.70
N MET A 86 -4.19 -3.30 -2.40
CA MET A 86 -5.18 -3.67 -1.38
C MET A 86 -6.42 -2.75 -1.44
N GLU A 87 -6.23 -1.44 -1.56
CA GLU A 87 -7.33 -0.48 -1.73
C GLU A 87 -8.13 -0.76 -2.99
N ALA A 88 -7.47 -1.00 -4.12
CA ALA A 88 -8.14 -1.34 -5.38
C ALA A 88 -9.03 -2.59 -5.23
N ARG A 89 -8.53 -3.63 -4.53
CA ARG A 89 -9.31 -4.84 -4.25
C ARG A 89 -10.51 -4.57 -3.33
N GLN A 90 -10.33 -3.76 -2.28
CA GLN A 90 -11.43 -3.39 -1.39
C GLN A 90 -12.50 -2.56 -2.13
N ARG A 91 -12.09 -1.54 -2.90
CA ARG A 91 -13.02 -0.73 -3.71
C ARG A 91 -13.80 -1.60 -4.69
N LYS A 92 -13.11 -2.52 -5.39
CA LYS A 92 -13.77 -3.46 -6.31
C LYS A 92 -14.80 -4.34 -5.59
N TRP A 93 -14.45 -4.88 -4.41
CA TRP A 93 -15.40 -5.65 -3.62
C TRP A 93 -16.63 -4.86 -3.17
N HIS A 94 -16.45 -3.58 -2.83
CA HIS A 94 -17.53 -2.73 -2.35
C HIS A 94 -18.32 -2.01 -3.45
N SER A 95 -17.85 -2.05 -4.71
CA SER A 95 -18.52 -1.44 -5.87
C SER A 95 -19.83 -2.14 -6.29
N GLY A 96 -20.10 -3.34 -5.79
CA GLY A 96 -21.24 -4.17 -6.23
C GLY A 96 -21.04 -4.81 -7.61
N GLU A 97 -19.92 -4.58 -8.30
CA GLU A 97 -19.61 -5.21 -9.59
C GLU A 97 -19.27 -6.70 -9.48
N ILE A 98 -18.82 -7.15 -8.31
CA ILE A 98 -18.61 -8.56 -8.01
C ILE A 98 -19.83 -9.04 -7.23
N PRO A 99 -20.62 -9.99 -7.77
CA PRO A 99 -21.70 -10.62 -7.00
C PRO A 99 -21.11 -11.19 -5.71
N HIS A 100 -21.67 -10.85 -4.55
CA HIS A 100 -21.23 -11.53 -3.34
C HIS A 100 -21.53 -13.03 -3.49
N PRO A 101 -20.68 -13.93 -2.96
CA PRO A 101 -20.97 -15.36 -2.97
C PRO A 101 -22.31 -15.72 -2.29
N LEU A 102 -22.86 -14.81 -1.49
CA LEU A 102 -24.16 -14.93 -0.83
C LEU A 102 -25.33 -14.38 -1.66
N ASP A 103 -25.05 -13.64 -2.74
CA ASP A 103 -26.06 -13.12 -3.68
C ASP A 103 -26.38 -14.13 -4.79
N GLN A 104 -25.85 -15.36 -4.73
CA GLN A 104 -26.30 -16.42 -5.61
C GLN A 104 -27.75 -16.79 -5.24
N PRO A 105 -28.72 -16.61 -6.15
CA PRO A 105 -30.06 -17.10 -5.90
C PRO A 105 -30.00 -18.63 -5.72
N PRO A 106 -30.64 -19.18 -4.66
CA PRO A 106 -30.67 -20.61 -4.45
C PRO A 106 -31.52 -21.24 -5.56
N TYR A 107 -30.84 -21.95 -6.47
CA TYR A 107 -31.38 -22.81 -7.53
C TYR A 107 -32.13 -22.15 -8.70
N PRO A 108 -31.93 -22.63 -9.95
CA PRO A 108 -32.85 -22.36 -11.03
C PRO A 108 -34.16 -23.14 -10.77
N GLN A 109 -35.26 -22.45 -10.49
CA GLN A 109 -36.57 -23.09 -10.50
C GLN A 109 -36.96 -23.47 -11.94
N PRO A 110 -37.53 -24.67 -12.16
CA PRO A 110 -38.06 -25.05 -13.46
C PRO A 110 -39.24 -24.14 -13.81
N SER A 111 -39.23 -23.64 -15.04
CA SER A 111 -40.29 -22.85 -15.65
C SER A 111 -41.66 -23.55 -15.57
N GLU A 112 -42.62 -22.92 -14.91
CA GLU A 112 -44.03 -23.10 -15.23
C GLU A 112 -44.67 -21.74 -15.51
N ALA A 113 -45.25 -21.65 -16.70
CA ALA A 113 -45.91 -20.46 -17.21
C ALA A 113 -47.18 -20.16 -16.42
N ALA A 114 -47.29 -18.94 -15.88
CA ALA A 114 -48.58 -18.33 -15.59
C ALA A 114 -48.46 -16.81 -15.62
N SER A 115 -49.19 -16.23 -16.57
CA SER A 115 -49.35 -14.81 -16.81
C SER A 115 -49.86 -14.05 -15.58
N SER A 116 -49.29 -12.88 -15.29
CA SER A 116 -50.06 -11.73 -14.82
C SER A 116 -49.29 -10.42 -15.07
N ASP A 117 -49.96 -9.53 -15.78
CA ASP A 117 -49.56 -8.14 -16.01
C ASP A 117 -49.43 -7.40 -14.68
N HIS A 118 -48.22 -6.98 -14.32
CA HIS A 118 -48.01 -5.81 -13.48
C HIS A 118 -46.94 -4.91 -14.11
N ARG A 119 -47.42 -3.96 -14.92
CA ARG A 119 -46.67 -2.78 -15.31
C ARG A 119 -46.40 -1.93 -14.06
N HIS A 120 -45.24 -2.12 -13.45
CA HIS A 120 -44.60 -1.08 -12.65
C HIS A 120 -43.33 -0.62 -13.36
N SER A 121 -43.54 0.40 -14.18
CA SER A 121 -42.54 1.38 -14.59
C SER A 121 -42.01 2.07 -13.32
N GLY A 122 -40.73 1.91 -13.03
CA GLY A 122 -40.09 2.52 -11.86
C GLY A 122 -38.57 2.37 -11.87
N ASN A 123 -37.93 3.05 -12.83
CA ASN A 123 -36.51 3.41 -12.92
C ASN A 123 -35.41 2.33 -12.91
N PRO A 124 -34.55 2.28 -13.95
CA PRO A 124 -33.25 1.63 -13.89
C PRO A 124 -32.24 2.53 -13.15
N VAL A 125 -31.41 1.91 -12.32
CA VAL A 125 -30.15 2.46 -11.78
C VAL A 125 -30.31 3.72 -10.94
N ALA A 126 -30.80 3.57 -9.71
CA ALA A 126 -30.35 4.46 -8.64
C ALA A 126 -28.94 4.01 -8.27
N TRP A 127 -27.94 4.75 -8.76
CA TRP A 127 -26.59 4.75 -8.26
C TRP A 127 -26.72 4.84 -6.74
N ALA A 128 -26.43 3.75 -6.04
CA ALA A 128 -26.32 3.80 -4.59
C ALA A 128 -25.22 4.82 -4.31
N GLU A 129 -25.68 6.02 -3.93
CA GLU A 129 -24.83 7.14 -3.61
C GLU A 129 -23.79 6.65 -2.62
N SER A 130 -22.54 6.83 -3.02
CA SER A 130 -21.33 6.80 -2.21
C SER A 130 -21.61 6.51 -0.73
N SER A 131 -21.53 5.23 -0.33
CA SER A 131 -20.99 4.96 1.00
C SER A 131 -19.64 5.69 1.02
N ASP A 132 -19.50 6.74 1.83
CA ASP A 132 -18.24 7.47 1.94
C ASP A 132 -17.16 6.41 2.16
N GLU A 133 -16.14 6.33 1.30
CA GLU A 133 -15.14 5.26 1.34
C GLU A 133 -14.52 5.14 2.75
N LYS A 134 -14.58 6.23 3.53
CA LYS A 134 -14.15 6.36 4.92
C LYS A 134 -14.97 5.53 5.91
N ASP A 135 -16.20 5.14 5.57
CA ASP A 135 -17.08 4.33 6.41
C ASP A 135 -16.77 2.83 6.27
N LEU A 136 -16.08 2.45 5.21
CA LEU A 136 -15.60 1.09 5.02
C LEU A 136 -14.38 0.85 5.93
N LEU A 137 -14.59 0.05 6.97
CA LEU A 137 -13.56 -0.26 7.98
C LEU A 137 -12.25 -0.78 7.34
N CYS A 138 -12.35 -1.57 6.28
CA CYS A 138 -11.19 -2.10 5.55
C CYS A 138 -10.35 -0.99 4.89
N LEU A 139 -10.99 -0.02 4.23
CA LEU A 139 -10.33 1.13 3.62
C LEU A 139 -9.80 2.09 4.69
N ARG A 140 -10.51 2.29 5.79
CA ARG A 140 -10.04 3.10 6.93
C ARG A 140 -8.76 2.54 7.55
N VAL A 141 -8.69 1.22 7.74
CA VAL A 141 -7.51 0.55 8.29
C VAL A 141 -6.32 0.69 7.33
N VAL A 142 -6.51 0.44 6.04
CA VAL A 142 -5.44 0.58 5.03
C VAL A 142 -5.01 2.05 4.87
N GLY A 143 -5.95 3.00 4.90
CA GLY A 143 -5.66 4.43 4.84
C GLY A 143 -4.83 4.95 6.02
N SER A 144 -4.85 4.27 7.16
CA SER A 144 -3.94 4.59 8.27
C SER A 144 -2.47 4.39 7.89
N ALA A 145 -2.16 3.38 7.07
CA ALA A 145 -0.80 3.15 6.60
C ALA A 145 -0.29 4.31 5.72
N ARG A 146 -1.15 4.91 4.88
CA ARG A 146 -0.81 6.12 4.11
C ARG A 146 -0.47 7.30 5.01
N LYS A 147 -1.23 7.51 6.09
CA LYS A 147 -0.95 8.57 7.08
C LYS A 147 0.38 8.36 7.79
N VAL A 148 0.82 7.11 7.96
CA VAL A 148 2.16 6.83 8.49
C VAL A 148 3.23 7.13 7.45
N ILE A 149 3.02 6.72 6.20
CA ILE A 149 3.95 7.02 5.08
C ILE A 149 4.13 8.53 4.91
N SER A 150 3.08 9.34 5.01
CA SER A 150 3.21 10.80 4.89
C SER A 150 4.13 11.42 5.94
N ARG A 151 4.29 10.78 7.11
CA ARG A 151 5.20 11.24 8.18
C ARG A 151 6.67 10.95 7.88
N LEU A 152 6.98 10.16 6.85
CA LEU A 152 8.34 10.01 6.34
C LEU A 152 8.80 11.26 5.58
N ASN A 153 7.87 12.17 5.22
CA ASN A 153 8.15 13.43 4.53
C ASN A 153 9.01 13.22 3.28
N PHE A 154 8.58 12.32 2.38
CA PHE A 154 9.17 12.22 1.05
C PHE A 154 8.82 13.44 0.22
N GLU A 155 9.81 13.98 -0.48
CA GLU A 155 9.63 15.08 -1.41
C GLU A 155 8.83 14.59 -2.65
N PRO A 156 8.04 15.44 -3.31
CA PRO A 156 7.24 15.03 -4.47
C PRO A 156 8.06 14.37 -5.59
N HIS A 157 9.31 14.81 -5.79
CA HIS A 157 10.22 14.26 -6.80
C HIS A 157 10.83 12.90 -6.40
N GLU A 158 10.70 12.50 -5.13
CA GLU A 158 11.15 11.19 -4.65
C GLU A 158 10.20 10.07 -5.08
N TYR A 159 8.96 10.39 -5.44
CA TYR A 159 7.95 9.44 -5.92
C TYR A 159 8.20 9.07 -7.39
N PRO A 160 8.19 7.78 -7.75
CA PRO A 160 8.47 7.34 -9.11
C PRO A 160 7.49 7.89 -10.15
N ASP A 161 6.24 8.14 -9.76
CA ASP A 161 5.21 8.71 -10.64
C ASP A 161 5.06 10.24 -10.49
N GLY A 162 5.82 10.89 -9.60
CA GLY A 162 5.67 12.31 -9.26
C GLY A 162 4.35 12.67 -8.55
N VAL A 163 3.50 11.70 -8.22
CA VAL A 163 2.20 11.92 -7.56
C VAL A 163 2.28 11.55 -6.09
N VAL A 164 2.17 12.55 -5.23
CA VAL A 164 1.81 12.38 -3.81
C VAL A 164 0.35 11.92 -3.77
N SER A 165 0.12 10.63 -3.53
CA SER A 165 -1.24 10.04 -3.45
C SER A 165 -1.73 9.92 -2.01
#